data_AF-A0A7C5BNK7-F1
#
_entry.id   AF-A0A7C5BNK7-F1
#
_cell.length_a   1.000
_cell.length_b   1.000
_cell.length_c   1.000
_cell.angle_alpha   90.00
_cell.angle_beta   90.00
_cell.angle_gamma   90.00
#
_symmetry.space_group_name_H-M   'P 1'
#
loop_
_entity.id
_entity.type
_entity.pdbx_description
1 polymer ?
#
loop_
_entity_poly.entity_id
_entity_poly.type
_entity_poly.pdbx_seq_one_letter_code
_entity_poly.pdbx_strand_id
1 'polypeptide(L)'
;MDGTSTTTEPLALHSLEYMVRRFTNRLSTDEWQGLDEEKDLPFVIGNSNFKHTEFLVKRYANEIKLNALRDSFIEAVVWTLANMDDPQRIRDVRLNVTNTGLSAILDDPRIKSISTMTDEETVELAKALAKDYGDFFKCETQSELVSAALDIYYKRYHSILKHIEQGEGSELSKQLLGESNRRLIEPMPGYAVFIALIKGWLDEEAAELYSILIKDAERTKADKLPDEAEGRRRLANIAKRFRSHPAKIALVTASIAYETHAVVKEVFNVMREQVSDWPISKEKRNEIRSRMEDYLQVYDGFVNATDSSEARLKPHRDLYAIALYQMSIPKQEYSMCIGIEDTEPGIISLRAAGIGFAVALPNHDTRRQNYCAASHIIKGGLPEMILKHNLFLADI
;
A
#
# COMPACT_ATOMS: atom_id res chain seq x y z
N MET A 1 -11.04 3.69 5.26
CA MET A 1 -10.56 2.42 4.70
C MET A 1 -9.06 2.50 4.67
N ASP A 2 -8.38 1.42 5.03
CA ASP A 2 -6.92 1.36 4.92
C ASP A 2 -6.47 0.67 3.63
N GLY A 3 -5.21 0.21 3.55
CA GLY A 3 -4.60 -0.63 2.54
C GLY A 3 -5.53 -1.68 1.93
N THR A 4 -6.61 -2.11 2.59
CA THR A 4 -7.84 -2.68 1.99
C THR A 4 -8.35 -2.08 0.66
N SER A 5 -7.94 -0.88 0.25
CA SER A 5 -8.24 -0.37 -1.10
C SER A 5 -7.39 -1.02 -2.20
N THR A 6 -6.24 -1.62 -1.87
CA THR A 6 -5.21 -2.06 -2.82
C THR A 6 -4.28 -3.14 -2.26
N THR A 7 -3.82 -4.06 -3.11
CA THR A 7 -2.72 -4.94 -2.72
C THR A 7 -1.40 -4.35 -3.22
N THR A 8 -0.51 -4.01 -2.28
CA THR A 8 0.89 -3.60 -2.57
C THR A 8 1.91 -4.57 -1.97
N GLU A 9 1.44 -5.64 -1.33
CA GLU A 9 2.23 -6.69 -0.73
C GLU A 9 3.25 -7.29 -1.70
N PRO A 10 2.91 -7.58 -2.98
CA PRO A 10 3.92 -8.10 -3.91
C PRO A 10 5.08 -7.13 -4.11
N LEU A 11 4.81 -5.83 -4.19
CA LEU A 11 5.82 -4.79 -4.32
C LEU A 11 6.66 -4.64 -3.05
N ALA A 12 6.02 -4.66 -1.88
CA ALA A 12 6.69 -4.55 -0.59
C ALA A 12 7.60 -5.76 -0.33
N LEU A 13 7.08 -6.98 -0.50
CA LEU A 13 7.83 -8.23 -0.32
C LEU A 13 9.01 -8.32 -1.28
N HIS A 14 8.82 -7.95 -2.55
CA HIS A 14 9.92 -7.89 -3.52
C HIS A 14 11.01 -6.91 -3.09
N SER A 15 10.62 -5.72 -2.59
CA SER A 15 11.58 -4.71 -2.15
C SER A 15 12.30 -5.11 -0.85
N LEU A 16 11.63 -5.81 0.06
CA LEU A 16 12.22 -6.38 1.27
C LEU A 16 13.19 -7.52 0.95
N GLU A 17 12.82 -8.41 0.02
CA GLU A 17 13.71 -9.45 -0.46
C GLU A 17 14.95 -8.83 -1.12
N TYR A 18 14.76 -7.87 -2.02
CA TYR A 18 15.85 -7.13 -2.66
C TYR A 18 16.80 -6.54 -1.62
N MET A 19 16.26 -5.87 -0.60
CA MET A 19 17.05 -5.35 0.51
C MET A 19 17.92 -6.45 1.15
N VAL A 20 17.32 -7.59 1.54
CA VAL A 20 18.05 -8.74 2.12
C VAL A 20 19.14 -9.26 1.19
N ARG A 21 18.86 -9.41 -0.11
CA ARG A 21 19.86 -9.82 -1.10
C ARG A 21 21.05 -8.85 -1.12
N ARG A 22 20.77 -7.54 -1.10
CA ARG A 22 21.78 -6.49 -1.19
C ARG A 22 22.69 -6.42 0.03
N PHE A 23 22.17 -6.47 1.26
CA PHE A 23 23.04 -6.38 2.46
C PHE A 23 23.69 -7.72 2.85
N THR A 24 23.19 -8.85 2.34
CA THR A 24 23.84 -10.18 2.53
C THR A 24 24.72 -10.60 1.34
N ASN A 25 24.66 -9.85 0.23
CA ASN A 25 25.27 -10.18 -1.06
C ASN A 25 24.95 -11.62 -1.52
N ARG A 26 23.67 -11.98 -1.51
CA ARG A 26 23.12 -13.24 -2.03
C ARG A 26 22.12 -12.90 -3.13
N LEU A 27 22.66 -12.62 -4.30
CA LEU A 27 21.94 -11.95 -5.38
C LEU A 27 21.12 -12.92 -6.22
N SER A 28 21.44 -14.21 -6.22
CA SER A 28 20.70 -15.23 -6.96
C SER A 28 19.82 -16.11 -6.06
N THR A 29 18.84 -16.77 -6.67
CA THR A 29 18.00 -17.79 -6.03
C THR A 29 18.84 -18.97 -5.53
N ASP A 30 19.91 -19.32 -6.25
CA ASP A 30 20.81 -20.42 -5.87
C ASP A 30 21.56 -20.13 -4.57
N GLU A 31 21.89 -18.85 -4.31
CA GLU A 31 22.54 -18.42 -3.06
C GLU A 31 21.53 -18.26 -1.92
N TRP A 32 20.31 -17.82 -2.22
CA TRP A 32 19.23 -17.67 -1.26
C TRP A 32 17.87 -17.69 -1.96
N GLN A 33 17.00 -18.60 -1.51
CA GLN A 33 15.69 -18.85 -2.12
C GLN A 33 14.69 -17.68 -1.96
N GLY A 34 14.99 -16.71 -1.09
CA GLY A 34 14.10 -15.59 -0.78
C GLY A 34 13.51 -15.69 0.63
N LEU A 35 12.55 -14.81 0.92
CA LEU A 35 11.89 -14.75 2.23
C LEU A 35 11.10 -16.03 2.51
N ASP A 36 11.24 -16.56 3.73
CA ASP A 36 10.58 -17.79 4.15
C ASP A 36 9.10 -17.54 4.48
N GLU A 37 8.20 -18.32 3.86
CA GLU A 37 6.74 -18.17 4.02
C GLU A 37 6.24 -18.36 5.45
N GLU A 38 6.91 -19.19 6.25
CA GLU A 38 6.50 -19.49 7.62
C GLU A 38 7.24 -18.64 8.65
N LYS A 39 8.51 -18.31 8.39
CA LYS A 39 9.39 -17.67 9.36
C LYS A 39 9.53 -16.17 9.16
N ASP A 40 9.39 -15.68 7.94
CA ASP A 40 9.59 -14.26 7.64
C ASP A 40 8.27 -13.55 7.35
N LEU A 41 7.48 -14.07 6.40
CA LEU A 41 6.24 -13.41 5.93
C LEU A 41 5.28 -12.99 7.05
N PRO A 42 5.03 -13.80 8.12
CA PRO A 42 4.14 -13.38 9.20
C PRO A 42 4.59 -12.11 9.95
N PHE A 43 5.87 -11.76 9.88
CA PHE A 43 6.47 -10.62 10.57
C PHE A 43 6.75 -9.43 9.63
N VAL A 44 6.59 -9.61 8.31
CA VAL A 44 6.83 -8.58 7.31
C VAL A 44 5.59 -8.19 6.51
N ILE A 45 4.41 -8.49 7.03
CA ILE A 45 3.11 -8.19 6.42
C ILE A 45 2.19 -7.53 7.45
N GLY A 46 1.47 -6.49 7.03
CA GLY A 46 0.44 -5.81 7.83
C GLY A 46 0.96 -4.91 8.96
N ASN A 47 2.22 -4.48 8.88
CA ASN A 47 2.84 -3.52 9.80
C ASN A 47 3.62 -2.46 8.98
N SER A 48 4.30 -1.52 9.62
CA SER A 48 5.11 -0.51 8.90
C SER A 48 6.38 -1.12 8.29
N ASN A 49 6.82 -0.55 7.16
CA ASN A 49 8.07 -0.93 6.49
C ASN A 49 9.27 -0.86 7.45
N PHE A 50 9.30 0.13 8.36
CA PHE A 50 10.30 0.22 9.41
C PHE A 50 10.35 -1.05 10.28
N LYS A 51 9.19 -1.55 10.73
CA LYS A 51 9.11 -2.76 11.57
C LYS A 51 9.48 -4.02 10.81
N HIS A 52 9.14 -4.10 9.53
CA HIS A 52 9.56 -5.19 8.66
C HIS A 52 11.08 -5.22 8.50
N THR A 53 11.70 -4.07 8.25
CA THR A 53 13.16 -3.94 8.15
C THR A 53 13.84 -4.27 9.47
N GLU A 54 13.33 -3.77 10.60
CA GLU A 54 13.85 -4.10 11.94
C GLU A 54 13.87 -5.61 12.19
N PHE A 55 12.78 -6.30 11.84
CA PHE A 55 12.70 -7.75 11.93
C PHE A 55 13.74 -8.45 11.05
N LEU A 56 13.82 -8.11 9.76
CA LEU A 56 14.71 -8.79 8.81
C LEU A 56 16.19 -8.54 9.11
N VAL A 57 16.56 -7.32 9.49
CA VAL A 57 17.92 -6.99 9.93
C VAL A 57 18.32 -7.85 11.12
N LYS A 58 17.44 -8.01 12.11
CA LYS A 58 17.69 -8.88 13.27
C LYS A 58 17.75 -10.36 12.87
N ARG A 59 16.83 -10.81 12.01
CA ARG A 59 16.69 -12.19 11.57
C ARG A 59 17.91 -12.69 10.79
N TYR A 60 18.51 -11.81 9.99
CA TYR A 60 19.67 -12.08 9.13
C TYR A 60 20.97 -11.44 9.65
N ALA A 61 21.02 -11.04 10.93
CA ALA A 61 22.15 -10.28 11.51
C ALA A 61 23.52 -10.94 11.29
N ASN A 62 23.60 -12.27 11.43
CA ASN A 62 24.84 -13.04 11.27
C ASN A 62 25.29 -13.18 9.80
N GLU A 63 24.44 -12.79 8.85
CA GLU A 63 24.65 -12.93 7.41
C GLU A 63 24.92 -11.58 6.73
N ILE A 64 24.84 -10.48 7.48
CA ILE A 64 25.09 -9.13 6.99
C ILE A 64 26.57 -8.97 6.62
N LYS A 65 26.81 -8.53 5.39
CA LYS A 65 28.15 -8.15 4.91
C LYS A 65 28.24 -6.62 4.90
N LEU A 66 28.99 -6.04 5.85
CA LEU A 66 29.07 -4.59 6.01
C LEU A 66 29.48 -3.84 4.74
N ASN A 67 30.42 -4.39 3.94
CA ASN A 67 30.78 -3.78 2.66
C ASN A 67 29.62 -3.79 1.66
N ALA A 68 28.82 -4.86 1.62
CA ALA A 68 27.68 -4.95 0.72
C ALA A 68 26.53 -4.02 1.14
N LEU A 69 26.29 -3.92 2.46
CA LEU A 69 25.38 -2.95 3.05
C LEU A 69 25.82 -1.52 2.68
N ARG A 70 27.08 -1.17 2.93
CA ARG A 70 27.66 0.13 2.60
C ARG A 70 27.46 0.49 1.13
N ASP A 71 27.89 -0.38 0.22
CA ASP A 71 27.87 -0.09 -1.21
C ASP A 71 26.42 0.09 -1.69
N SER A 72 25.50 -0.73 -1.18
CA SER A 72 24.08 -0.65 -1.50
C SER A 72 23.40 0.57 -0.87
N PHE A 73 23.81 0.97 0.33
CA PHE A 73 23.33 2.18 0.99
C PHE A 73 23.80 3.43 0.23
N ILE A 74 25.06 3.51 -0.19
CA ILE A 74 25.58 4.62 -1.01
C ILE A 74 24.82 4.69 -2.34
N GLU A 75 24.54 3.55 -2.99
CA GLU A 75 23.69 3.51 -4.18
C GLU A 75 22.28 4.06 -3.90
N ALA A 76 21.67 3.68 -2.78
CA ALA A 76 20.37 4.20 -2.36
C ALA A 76 20.38 5.71 -2.13
N VAL A 77 21.44 6.25 -1.53
CA VAL A 77 21.64 7.68 -1.31
C VAL A 77 21.72 8.42 -2.65
N VAL A 78 22.60 7.97 -3.56
CA VAL A 78 22.78 8.61 -4.87
C VAL A 78 21.46 8.60 -5.63
N TRP A 79 20.80 7.44 -5.70
CA TRP A 79 19.53 7.31 -6.41
C TRP A 79 18.48 8.25 -5.84
N THR A 80 18.32 8.27 -4.52
CA THR A 80 17.31 9.10 -3.85
C THR A 80 17.56 10.58 -4.12
N LEU A 81 18.81 11.05 -3.99
CA LEU A 81 19.13 12.46 -4.22
C LEU A 81 18.98 12.89 -5.69
N ALA A 82 19.17 11.96 -6.64
CA ALA A 82 19.01 12.22 -8.07
C ALA A 82 17.55 12.18 -8.52
N ASN A 83 16.77 11.22 -8.01
CA ASN A 83 15.53 10.78 -8.64
C ASN A 83 14.27 11.04 -7.84
N MET A 84 14.37 11.38 -6.55
CA MET A 84 13.20 11.68 -5.72
C MET A 84 12.94 13.17 -5.65
N ASP A 85 11.67 13.53 -5.79
CA ASP A 85 11.19 14.91 -5.60
C ASP A 85 10.58 15.13 -4.21
N ASP A 86 10.41 14.07 -3.41
CA ASP A 86 9.81 14.13 -2.07
C ASP A 86 10.79 14.77 -1.05
N PRO A 87 10.49 15.97 -0.51
CA PRO A 87 11.43 16.68 0.36
C PRO A 87 11.69 15.97 1.69
N GLN A 88 10.72 15.18 2.19
CA GLN A 88 10.89 14.45 3.44
C GLN A 88 11.86 13.29 3.25
N ARG A 89 11.69 12.48 2.20
CA ARG A 89 12.59 11.39 1.82
C ARG A 89 14.02 11.88 1.57
N ILE A 90 14.17 13.04 0.92
CA ILE A 90 15.49 13.70 0.75
C ILE A 90 16.09 14.10 2.11
N ARG A 91 15.29 14.65 3.04
CA ARG A 91 15.79 14.99 4.39
C ARG A 91 16.21 13.74 5.16
N ASP A 92 15.39 12.70 5.13
CA ASP A 92 15.64 11.45 5.86
C ASP A 92 16.91 10.75 5.37
N VAL A 93 17.12 10.66 4.05
CA VAL A 93 18.33 10.03 3.51
C VAL A 93 19.58 10.83 3.87
N ARG A 94 19.52 12.17 3.89
CA ARG A 94 20.66 13.02 4.31
C ARG A 94 20.99 12.87 5.79
N LEU A 95 19.96 12.72 6.63
CA LEU A 95 20.15 12.41 8.05
C LEU A 95 20.81 11.04 8.23
N ASN A 96 20.34 10.02 7.51
CA ASN A 96 20.93 8.68 7.56
C ASN A 96 22.38 8.65 7.05
N VAL A 97 22.71 9.41 6.01
CA VAL A 97 24.10 9.62 5.54
C VAL A 97 24.96 10.22 6.65
N THR A 98 24.43 11.18 7.39
CA THR A 98 25.13 11.81 8.52
C THR A 98 25.39 10.80 9.64
N ASN A 99 24.34 10.08 10.04
CA ASN A 99 24.38 9.11 11.14
C ASN A 99 25.29 7.91 10.85
N THR A 100 25.49 7.57 9.57
CA THR A 100 26.36 6.47 9.14
C THR A 100 27.82 6.90 8.88
N GLY A 101 28.19 8.13 9.26
CA GLY A 101 29.56 8.64 9.11
C GLY A 101 29.92 9.15 7.71
N LEU A 102 28.96 9.18 6.77
CA LEU A 102 29.18 9.55 5.38
C LEU A 102 28.85 11.02 5.05
N SER A 103 28.79 11.89 6.06
CA SER A 103 28.44 13.32 5.91
C SER A 103 29.19 14.03 4.78
N ALA A 104 30.47 13.70 4.58
CA ALA A 104 31.32 14.30 3.55
C ALA A 104 30.80 14.06 2.12
N ILE A 105 30.05 12.99 1.86
CA ILE A 105 29.41 12.73 0.56
C ILE A 105 28.46 13.87 0.18
N LEU A 106 27.75 14.46 1.16
CA LEU A 106 26.80 15.55 0.90
C LEU A 106 27.48 16.83 0.42
N ASP A 107 28.78 16.96 0.66
CA ASP A 107 29.58 18.09 0.22
C ASP A 107 30.32 17.87 -1.10
N ASP A 108 30.31 16.64 -1.61
CA ASP A 108 30.98 16.26 -2.85
C ASP A 108 30.39 17.03 -4.05
N PRO A 109 31.23 17.64 -4.92
CA PRO A 109 30.75 18.36 -6.09
C PRO A 109 29.81 17.53 -6.99
N ARG A 110 30.05 16.22 -7.12
CA ARG A 110 29.22 15.31 -7.92
C ARG A 110 27.81 15.18 -7.36
N ILE A 111 27.67 15.25 -6.04
CA ILE A 111 26.37 15.21 -5.34
C ILE A 111 25.70 16.58 -5.36
N LYS A 112 26.46 17.68 -5.18
CA LYS A 112 25.90 19.04 -5.22
C LYS A 112 25.36 19.44 -6.60
N SER A 113 25.90 18.88 -7.67
CA SER A 113 25.44 19.10 -9.04
C SER A 113 24.60 17.94 -9.59
N ILE A 114 24.07 17.06 -8.73
CA ILE A 114 23.32 15.90 -9.18
C ILE A 114 22.03 16.32 -9.90
N SER A 115 21.74 15.66 -11.01
CA SER A 115 20.48 15.76 -11.74
C SER A 115 19.76 14.42 -11.70
N THR A 116 18.59 14.33 -12.31
CA THR A 116 17.96 13.04 -12.62
C THR A 116 18.95 12.13 -13.35
N MET A 117 19.02 10.87 -12.94
CA MET A 117 20.00 9.89 -13.42
C MET A 117 19.32 8.55 -13.73
N THR A 118 19.88 7.79 -14.68
CA THR A 118 19.50 6.39 -14.89
C THR A 118 20.04 5.49 -13.77
N ASP A 119 19.57 4.25 -13.73
CA ASP A 119 20.05 3.26 -12.77
C ASP A 119 21.54 2.93 -13.00
N GLU A 120 22.00 2.87 -14.25
CA GLU A 120 23.41 2.65 -14.58
C GLU A 120 24.29 3.82 -14.12
N GLU A 121 23.88 5.05 -14.41
CA GLU A 121 24.60 6.25 -13.98
C GLU A 121 24.69 6.32 -12.45
N THR A 122 23.60 5.97 -11.77
CA THR A 122 23.53 5.89 -10.31
C THR A 122 24.55 4.90 -9.78
N VAL A 123 24.60 3.69 -10.35
CA VAL A 123 25.52 2.63 -9.91
C VAL A 123 26.98 3.05 -10.11
N GLU A 124 27.32 3.66 -11.24
CA GLU A 124 28.68 4.10 -11.51
C GLU A 124 29.13 5.23 -10.57
N LEU A 125 28.27 6.22 -10.33
CA LEU A 125 28.56 7.28 -9.35
C LEU A 125 28.67 6.72 -7.93
N ALA A 126 27.77 5.81 -7.54
CA ALA A 126 27.80 5.18 -6.23
C ALA A 126 29.09 4.38 -6.00
N LYS A 127 29.58 3.63 -7.01
CA LYS A 127 30.88 2.93 -6.93
C LYS A 127 32.04 3.92 -6.73
N ALA A 128 32.04 5.04 -7.45
CA ALA A 128 33.07 6.05 -7.30
C ALA A 128 33.06 6.66 -5.88
N LEU A 129 31.87 7.01 -5.37
CA LEU A 129 31.71 7.52 -4.00
C LEU A 129 32.05 6.49 -2.93
N ALA A 130 31.71 5.21 -3.14
CA ALA A 130 32.08 4.13 -2.24
C ALA A 130 33.60 3.94 -2.17
N LYS A 131 34.31 4.14 -3.27
CA LYS A 131 35.79 4.12 -3.29
C LYS A 131 36.38 5.30 -2.52
N ASP A 132 35.81 6.49 -2.65
CA ASP A 132 36.35 7.72 -2.07
C ASP A 132 35.99 7.89 -0.58
N TYR A 133 34.79 7.46 -0.18
CA TYR A 133 34.23 7.71 1.14
C TYR A 133 33.84 6.45 1.92
N GLY A 134 33.89 5.27 1.29
CA GLY A 134 33.33 4.05 1.89
C GLY A 134 34.03 3.61 3.18
N ASP A 135 35.28 3.98 3.39
CA ASP A 135 36.01 3.68 4.63
C ASP A 135 35.50 4.45 5.85
N PHE A 136 34.72 5.53 5.64
CA PHE A 136 34.08 6.29 6.71
C PHE A 136 32.73 5.72 7.14
N PHE A 137 32.17 4.77 6.37
CA PHE A 137 30.86 4.19 6.69
C PHE A 137 30.92 3.38 7.98
N LYS A 138 30.00 3.68 8.89
CA LYS A 138 29.84 2.99 10.17
C LYS A 138 28.36 2.81 10.49
N CYS A 139 28.05 1.70 11.15
CA CYS A 139 26.78 1.46 11.82
C CYS A 139 27.11 0.92 13.20
N GLU A 140 27.20 1.81 14.18
CA GLU A 140 27.53 1.49 15.56
C GLU A 140 26.29 1.05 16.36
N THR A 141 25.10 1.48 15.92
CA THR A 141 23.84 1.14 16.57
C THR A 141 22.91 0.31 15.69
N GLN A 142 22.00 -0.43 16.32
CA GLN A 142 20.96 -1.17 15.59
C GLN A 142 20.06 -0.21 14.79
N SER A 143 19.78 0.98 15.31
CA SER A 143 18.98 1.98 14.62
C SER A 143 19.64 2.45 13.32
N GLU A 144 20.94 2.74 13.33
CA GLU A 144 21.69 3.10 12.11
C GLU A 144 21.66 1.98 11.07
N LEU A 145 21.85 0.72 11.51
CA LEU A 145 21.79 -0.44 10.64
C LEU A 145 20.40 -0.61 9.99
N VAL A 146 19.33 -0.46 10.78
CA VAL A 146 17.95 -0.51 10.29
C VAL A 146 17.67 0.63 9.32
N SER A 147 18.08 1.86 9.63
CA SER A 147 17.93 3.02 8.74
C SER A 147 18.66 2.84 7.41
N ALA A 148 19.90 2.35 7.42
CA ALA A 148 20.65 2.10 6.19
C ALA A 148 20.01 1.00 5.33
N ALA A 149 19.54 -0.09 5.95
CA ALA A 149 18.81 -1.14 5.25
C ALA A 149 17.47 -0.64 4.69
N LEU A 150 16.75 0.17 5.46
CA LEU A 150 15.47 0.74 5.05
C LEU A 150 15.62 1.65 3.81
N ASP A 151 16.73 2.38 3.69
CA ASP A 151 16.99 3.18 2.49
C ASP A 151 17.27 2.32 1.25
N ILE A 152 17.86 1.12 1.41
CA ILE A 152 18.00 0.16 0.30
C ILE A 152 16.62 -0.36 -0.13
N TYR A 153 15.76 -0.68 0.83
CA TYR A 153 14.37 -1.03 0.56
C TYR A 153 13.65 0.10 -0.21
N TYR A 154 13.72 1.33 0.29
CA TYR A 154 13.02 2.47 -0.30
C TYR A 154 13.55 2.80 -1.69
N LYS A 155 14.86 2.72 -1.94
CA LYS A 155 15.39 2.86 -3.30
C LYS A 155 14.73 1.89 -4.26
N ARG A 156 14.59 0.61 -3.88
CA ARG A 156 13.92 -0.37 -4.76
C ARG A 156 12.44 -0.07 -4.91
N TYR A 157 11.75 0.16 -3.81
CA TYR A 157 10.31 0.42 -3.80
C TYR A 157 9.95 1.66 -4.63
N HIS A 158 10.62 2.79 -4.38
CA HIS A 158 10.39 4.05 -5.09
C HIS A 158 10.85 4.00 -6.55
N SER A 159 11.92 3.27 -6.87
CA SER A 159 12.30 3.06 -8.28
C SER A 159 11.17 2.39 -9.07
N ILE A 160 10.53 1.37 -8.49
CA ILE A 160 9.41 0.67 -9.13
C ILE A 160 8.19 1.58 -9.23
N LEU A 161 7.86 2.33 -8.17
CA LEU A 161 6.76 3.30 -8.22
C LEU A 161 6.95 4.32 -9.35
N LYS A 162 8.17 4.85 -9.54
CA LYS A 162 8.46 5.80 -10.61
C LYS A 162 8.22 5.22 -12.01
N HIS A 163 8.59 3.96 -12.25
CA HIS A 163 8.29 3.28 -13.51
C HIS A 163 6.78 3.05 -13.70
N ILE A 164 6.05 2.72 -12.62
CA ILE A 164 4.59 2.61 -12.65
C ILE A 164 3.96 3.96 -13.01
N GLU A 165 4.40 5.07 -12.41
CA GLU A 165 3.92 6.42 -12.71
C GLU A 165 4.18 6.84 -14.18
N GLN A 166 5.19 6.26 -14.82
CA GLN A 166 5.53 6.44 -16.24
C GLN A 166 4.71 5.55 -17.18
N GLY A 167 3.82 4.70 -16.65
CA GLY A 167 2.96 3.80 -17.43
C GLY A 167 3.56 2.43 -17.72
N GLU A 168 4.70 2.09 -17.10
CA GLU A 168 5.43 0.84 -17.34
C GLU A 168 5.02 -0.30 -16.40
N GLY A 169 4.01 -0.06 -15.55
CA GLY A 169 3.61 -0.97 -14.47
C GLY A 169 3.18 -2.36 -14.94
N SER A 170 2.52 -2.49 -16.10
CA SER A 170 2.09 -3.79 -16.63
C SER A 170 3.26 -4.67 -17.05
N GLU A 171 4.25 -4.10 -17.73
CA GLU A 171 5.43 -4.84 -18.18
C GLU A 171 6.30 -5.21 -16.97
N LEU A 172 6.49 -4.27 -16.04
CA LEU A 172 7.23 -4.52 -14.81
C LEU A 172 6.58 -5.59 -13.93
N SER A 173 5.24 -5.61 -13.84
CA SER A 173 4.51 -6.65 -13.10
C SER A 173 4.74 -8.03 -13.69
N LYS A 174 4.74 -8.15 -15.03
CA LYS A 174 5.02 -9.42 -15.72
C LYS A 174 6.45 -9.89 -15.47
N GLN A 175 7.42 -8.97 -15.47
CA GLN A 175 8.83 -9.29 -15.22
C GLN A 175 9.08 -9.73 -13.77
N LEU A 176 8.43 -9.08 -12.79
CA LEU A 176 8.69 -9.34 -11.38
C LEU A 176 7.83 -10.47 -10.79
N LEU A 177 6.59 -10.62 -11.24
CA LEU A 177 5.67 -11.62 -10.70
C LEU A 177 5.63 -12.92 -11.53
N GLY A 178 6.12 -12.88 -12.78
CA GLY A 178 6.08 -14.03 -13.69
C GLY A 178 4.67 -14.40 -14.21
N GLU A 179 3.62 -13.74 -13.72
CA GLU A 179 2.23 -13.98 -14.09
C GLU A 179 1.69 -12.83 -14.94
N SER A 180 1.11 -13.12 -16.11
CA SER A 180 0.62 -12.10 -17.05
C SER A 180 -0.61 -11.32 -16.56
N ASN A 181 -1.28 -11.80 -15.50
CA ASN A 181 -2.58 -11.30 -15.07
C ASN A 181 -2.55 -10.66 -13.67
N ARG A 182 -1.38 -10.53 -13.03
CA ARG A 182 -1.24 -9.86 -11.74
C ARG A 182 -0.52 -8.54 -11.91
N ARG A 183 -0.95 -7.53 -11.15
CA ARG A 183 -0.24 -6.24 -11.07
C ARG A 183 0.47 -6.10 -9.73
N LEU A 184 1.56 -5.34 -9.72
CA LEU A 184 2.25 -4.93 -8.49
C LEU A 184 1.37 -4.04 -7.60
N ILE A 185 0.45 -3.30 -8.23
CA ILE A 185 -0.54 -2.45 -7.58
C ILE A 185 -1.87 -2.73 -8.28
N GLU A 186 -2.84 -3.23 -7.52
CA GLU A 186 -4.21 -3.44 -7.99
C GLU A 186 -5.23 -3.11 -6.89
N PRO A 187 -6.44 -2.65 -7.26
CA PRO A 187 -7.53 -2.55 -6.31
C PRO A 187 -7.91 -3.93 -5.79
N MET A 188 -8.38 -4.01 -4.54
CA MET A 188 -9.04 -5.23 -4.07
C MET A 188 -10.23 -5.61 -4.98
N PRO A 189 -10.54 -6.92 -5.11
CA PRO A 189 -11.70 -7.36 -5.89
C PRO A 189 -12.98 -6.64 -5.46
N GLY A 190 -13.78 -6.19 -6.42
CA GLY A 190 -15.01 -5.43 -6.16
C GLY A 190 -14.82 -3.97 -5.69
N TYR A 191 -13.59 -3.45 -5.51
CA TYR A 191 -13.39 -2.07 -4.99
C TYR A 191 -13.96 -1.00 -5.91
N ALA A 192 -13.80 -1.13 -7.24
CA ALA A 192 -14.39 -0.19 -8.19
C ALA A 192 -15.92 -0.14 -8.10
N VAL A 193 -16.56 -1.30 -7.93
CA VAL A 193 -18.01 -1.41 -7.74
C VAL A 193 -18.42 -0.80 -6.40
N PHE A 194 -17.66 -1.09 -5.33
CA PHE A 194 -17.88 -0.51 -4.01
C PHE A 194 -17.88 1.01 -4.05
N ILE A 195 -16.83 1.64 -4.61
CA ILE A 195 -16.72 3.10 -4.73
C ILE A 195 -17.89 3.68 -5.54
N ALA A 196 -18.19 3.10 -6.71
CA ALA A 196 -19.28 3.59 -7.56
C ALA A 196 -20.67 3.45 -6.90
N LEU A 197 -20.86 2.43 -6.06
CA LEU A 197 -22.06 2.27 -5.24
C LEU A 197 -22.13 3.33 -4.16
N ILE A 198 -21.13 3.41 -3.26
CA ILE A 198 -21.23 4.26 -2.06
C ILE A 198 -21.24 5.76 -2.40
N LYS A 199 -20.62 6.17 -3.52
CA LYS A 199 -20.65 7.56 -3.99
C LYS A 199 -21.92 7.88 -4.81
N GLY A 200 -22.81 6.91 -4.99
CA GLY A 200 -24.10 7.11 -5.66
C GLY A 200 -24.01 7.31 -7.17
N TRP A 201 -22.97 6.78 -7.83
CA TRP A 201 -22.75 6.94 -9.27
C TRP A 201 -23.51 5.92 -10.11
N LEU A 202 -23.83 4.78 -9.50
CA LEU A 202 -24.66 3.74 -10.08
C LEU A 202 -26.15 3.95 -9.77
N ASP A 203 -27.00 3.46 -10.66
CA ASP A 203 -28.45 3.39 -10.50
C ASP A 203 -28.92 1.91 -10.58
N GLU A 204 -30.09 1.64 -11.15
CA GLU A 204 -30.59 0.27 -11.28
C GLU A 204 -29.67 -0.62 -12.14
N GLU A 205 -28.84 -0.04 -13.01
CA GLU A 205 -27.81 -0.76 -13.76
C GLU A 205 -26.76 -1.44 -12.85
N ALA A 206 -26.69 -1.07 -11.56
CA ALA A 206 -25.87 -1.79 -10.57
C ALA A 206 -26.18 -3.28 -10.51
N ALA A 207 -27.42 -3.69 -10.82
CA ALA A 207 -27.81 -5.09 -10.87
C ALA A 207 -26.94 -5.91 -11.84
N GLU A 208 -26.52 -5.34 -12.97
CA GLU A 208 -25.72 -6.05 -13.98
C GLU A 208 -24.30 -6.40 -13.49
N LEU A 209 -23.82 -5.69 -12.48
CA LEU A 209 -22.51 -5.93 -11.85
C LEU A 209 -22.50 -7.16 -10.94
N TYR A 210 -23.64 -7.83 -10.72
CA TYR A 210 -23.73 -9.06 -9.93
C TYR A 210 -22.75 -10.13 -10.42
N SER A 211 -22.69 -10.34 -11.74
CA SER A 211 -21.83 -11.35 -12.37
C SER A 211 -20.34 -11.14 -12.11
N ILE A 212 -19.91 -9.88 -11.99
CA ILE A 212 -18.52 -9.53 -11.65
C ILE A 212 -18.26 -9.85 -10.18
N LEU A 213 -19.14 -9.39 -9.28
CA LEU A 213 -18.95 -9.57 -7.84
C LEU A 213 -19.03 -11.03 -7.41
N ILE A 214 -19.97 -11.81 -7.96
CA ILE A 214 -20.13 -13.21 -7.56
C ILE A 214 -18.90 -14.03 -7.93
N LYS A 215 -18.31 -13.79 -9.10
CA LYS A 215 -17.08 -14.45 -9.56
C LYS A 215 -15.92 -14.21 -8.61
N ASP A 216 -15.77 -12.98 -8.11
CA ASP A 216 -14.73 -12.65 -7.14
C ASP A 216 -15.01 -13.25 -5.74
N ALA A 217 -16.26 -13.22 -5.29
CA ALA A 217 -16.67 -13.84 -4.03
C ALA A 217 -16.44 -15.37 -4.04
N GLU A 218 -16.74 -16.05 -5.14
CA GLU A 218 -16.53 -17.49 -5.32
C GLU A 218 -15.04 -17.87 -5.28
N ARG A 219 -14.16 -17.06 -5.87
CA ARG A 219 -12.69 -17.26 -5.82
C ARG A 219 -12.17 -17.27 -4.38
N THR A 220 -12.73 -16.42 -3.53
CA THR A 220 -12.40 -16.33 -2.11
C THR A 220 -13.12 -17.38 -1.24
N LYS A 221 -13.93 -18.26 -1.85
CA LYS A 221 -14.76 -19.27 -1.17
C LYS A 221 -15.69 -18.63 -0.13
N ALA A 222 -16.30 -17.50 -0.47
CA ALA A 222 -17.27 -16.85 0.40
C ALA A 222 -18.52 -17.76 0.57
N ASP A 223 -18.93 -17.97 1.81
CA ASP A 223 -20.05 -18.87 2.14
C ASP A 223 -21.40 -18.13 2.15
N LYS A 224 -22.47 -18.83 1.74
CA LYS A 224 -23.87 -18.36 1.81
C LYS A 224 -24.12 -17.06 1.03
N LEU A 225 -23.58 -16.98 -0.18
CA LEU A 225 -23.88 -15.90 -1.13
C LEU A 225 -25.36 -15.99 -1.60
N PRO A 226 -26.02 -14.85 -1.88
CA PRO A 226 -27.37 -14.86 -2.43
C PRO A 226 -27.41 -15.49 -3.83
N ASP A 227 -28.57 -15.96 -4.25
CA ASP A 227 -28.78 -16.32 -5.66
C ASP A 227 -28.77 -15.07 -6.56
N GLU A 228 -28.74 -15.27 -7.88
CA GLU A 228 -28.66 -14.16 -8.84
C GLU A 228 -29.83 -13.19 -8.74
N ALA A 229 -31.06 -13.69 -8.60
CA ALA A 229 -32.25 -12.85 -8.53
C ALA A 229 -32.22 -11.97 -7.27
N GLU A 230 -31.86 -12.55 -6.14
CA GLU A 230 -31.71 -11.83 -4.88
C GLU A 230 -30.52 -10.86 -4.92
N GLY A 231 -29.36 -11.29 -5.42
CA GLY A 231 -28.15 -10.47 -5.50
C GLY A 231 -28.32 -9.23 -6.37
N ARG A 232 -28.91 -9.40 -7.56
CA ARG A 232 -29.28 -8.28 -8.46
C ARG A 232 -30.22 -7.30 -7.78
N ARG A 233 -31.27 -7.80 -7.13
CA ARG A 233 -32.23 -6.97 -6.38
C ARG A 233 -31.56 -6.19 -5.25
N ARG A 234 -30.66 -6.83 -4.48
CA ARG A 234 -29.89 -6.18 -3.41
C ARG A 234 -29.03 -5.06 -3.96
N LEU A 235 -28.28 -5.30 -5.04
CA LEU A 235 -27.42 -4.29 -5.68
C LEU A 235 -28.21 -3.06 -6.15
N ALA A 236 -29.35 -3.25 -6.83
CA ALA A 236 -30.21 -2.15 -7.25
C ALA A 236 -30.70 -1.32 -6.05
N ASN A 237 -31.07 -1.97 -4.95
CA ASN A 237 -31.51 -1.29 -3.72
C ASN A 237 -30.37 -0.50 -3.05
N ILE A 238 -29.15 -1.05 -2.99
CA ILE A 238 -27.97 -0.35 -2.48
C ILE A 238 -27.71 0.91 -3.32
N ALA A 239 -27.69 0.77 -4.65
CA ALA A 239 -27.45 1.87 -5.57
C ALA A 239 -28.49 2.98 -5.41
N LYS A 240 -29.79 2.62 -5.32
CA LYS A 240 -30.87 3.58 -5.08
C LYS A 240 -30.68 4.37 -3.78
N ARG A 241 -30.26 3.70 -2.70
CA ARG A 241 -30.00 4.35 -1.40
C ARG A 241 -28.87 5.36 -1.51
N PHE A 242 -27.70 4.94 -2.01
CA PHE A 242 -26.52 5.81 -2.07
C PHE A 242 -26.63 6.91 -3.13
N ARG A 243 -27.43 6.72 -4.18
CA ARG A 243 -27.77 7.81 -5.11
C ARG A 243 -28.48 8.97 -4.41
N SER A 244 -29.31 8.65 -3.40
CA SER A 244 -30.01 9.67 -2.60
C SER A 244 -29.15 10.20 -1.46
N HIS A 245 -28.27 9.36 -0.92
CA HIS A 245 -27.42 9.69 0.22
C HIS A 245 -26.01 9.12 0.02
N PRO A 246 -25.14 9.76 -0.79
CA PRO A 246 -23.78 9.29 -0.98
C PRO A 246 -23.03 9.25 0.36
N ALA A 247 -22.25 8.20 0.59
CA ALA A 247 -21.41 8.12 1.78
C ALA A 247 -20.15 8.97 1.63
N LYS A 248 -19.71 9.49 2.78
CA LYS A 248 -18.35 9.99 2.94
C LYS A 248 -17.39 8.81 3.06
N ILE A 249 -16.21 8.93 2.46
CA ILE A 249 -15.15 7.93 2.58
C ILE A 249 -13.81 8.59 2.83
N ALA A 250 -13.03 8.02 3.74
CA ALA A 250 -11.63 8.38 3.90
C ALA A 250 -10.70 7.22 3.54
N LEU A 251 -9.58 7.55 2.92
CA LEU A 251 -8.39 6.70 2.87
C LEU A 251 -7.52 7.02 4.08
N VAL A 252 -7.03 5.98 4.76
CA VAL A 252 -6.12 6.07 5.90
C VAL A 252 -4.97 5.12 5.61
N THR A 253 -3.71 5.51 5.74
CA THR A 253 -2.60 4.57 5.50
C THR A 253 -1.36 4.90 6.31
N ALA A 254 -0.56 3.88 6.62
CA ALA A 254 0.75 4.02 7.23
C ALA A 254 1.88 4.25 6.22
N SER A 255 1.56 4.36 4.92
CA SER A 255 2.50 4.81 3.88
C SER A 255 2.69 6.32 3.92
N ILE A 256 3.83 6.83 3.46
CA ILE A 256 4.08 8.27 3.33
C ILE A 256 3.29 8.86 2.14
N ALA A 257 3.28 10.19 2.04
CA ALA A 257 2.49 10.90 1.03
C ALA A 257 2.87 10.48 -0.40
N TYR A 258 4.16 10.49 -0.74
CA TYR A 258 4.65 10.09 -2.08
C TYR A 258 4.11 8.72 -2.51
N GLU A 259 4.31 7.69 -1.68
CA GLU A 259 3.86 6.33 -1.95
C GLU A 259 2.34 6.27 -2.10
N THR A 260 1.61 6.92 -1.19
CA THR A 260 0.16 6.91 -1.18
C THR A 260 -0.39 7.52 -2.48
N HIS A 261 0.15 8.65 -2.91
CA HIS A 261 -0.29 9.31 -4.14
C HIS A 261 0.04 8.47 -5.40
N ALA A 262 1.25 7.91 -5.48
CA ALA A 262 1.64 7.05 -6.61
C ALA A 262 0.76 5.79 -6.70
N VAL A 263 0.57 5.11 -5.56
CA VAL A 263 -0.24 3.88 -5.48
C VAL A 263 -1.70 4.16 -5.79
N VAL A 264 -2.32 5.15 -5.15
CA VAL A 264 -3.75 5.44 -5.34
C VAL A 264 -4.03 5.90 -6.77
N LYS A 265 -3.13 6.67 -7.39
CA LYS A 265 -3.25 7.05 -8.80
C LYS A 265 -3.29 5.82 -9.69
N GLU A 266 -2.40 4.84 -9.46
CA GLU A 266 -2.40 3.61 -10.24
C GLU A 266 -3.64 2.75 -9.96
N VAL A 267 -4.07 2.62 -8.70
CA VAL A 267 -5.34 1.96 -8.35
C VAL A 267 -6.50 2.51 -9.15
N PHE A 268 -6.61 3.84 -9.25
CA PHE A 268 -7.66 4.48 -10.04
C PHE A 268 -7.50 4.28 -11.54
N ASN A 269 -6.28 4.23 -12.07
CA ASN A 269 -6.05 3.83 -13.47
C ASN A 269 -6.62 2.43 -13.74
N VAL A 270 -6.28 1.45 -12.90
CA VAL A 270 -6.78 0.07 -13.02
C VAL A 270 -8.30 0.02 -12.88
N MET A 271 -8.88 0.76 -11.92
CA MET A 271 -10.33 0.83 -11.75
C MET A 271 -11.02 1.37 -13.01
N ARG A 272 -10.48 2.40 -13.67
CA ARG A 272 -11.05 2.93 -14.93
C ARG A 272 -10.96 1.93 -16.09
N GLU A 273 -9.93 1.09 -16.12
CA GLU A 273 -9.84 -0.01 -17.08
C GLU A 273 -10.91 -1.05 -16.79
N GLN A 274 -11.07 -1.48 -15.53
CA GLN A 274 -12.13 -2.41 -15.11
C GLN A 274 -13.53 -1.89 -15.49
N VAL A 275 -13.81 -0.61 -15.22
CA VAL A 275 -15.09 0.02 -15.55
C VAL A 275 -15.37 -0.01 -17.05
N SER A 276 -14.33 0.04 -17.90
CA SER A 276 -14.51 0.03 -19.35
C SER A 276 -15.14 -1.26 -19.89
N ASP A 277 -14.97 -2.36 -19.15
CA ASP A 277 -15.49 -3.70 -19.49
C ASP A 277 -16.76 -4.07 -18.71
N TRP A 278 -17.31 -3.16 -17.89
CA TRP A 278 -18.51 -3.47 -17.12
C TRP A 278 -19.74 -3.71 -18.01
N PRO A 279 -20.63 -4.66 -17.66
CA PRO A 279 -21.83 -5.00 -18.42
C PRO A 279 -22.98 -3.99 -18.21
N ILE A 280 -22.68 -2.70 -18.23
CA ILE A 280 -23.65 -1.59 -18.11
C ILE A 280 -23.62 -0.71 -19.37
N SER A 281 -24.48 0.30 -19.46
CA SER A 281 -24.53 1.24 -20.57
C SER A 281 -23.19 1.96 -20.78
N LYS A 282 -22.88 2.27 -22.05
CA LYS A 282 -21.64 2.96 -22.41
C LYS A 282 -21.57 4.35 -21.79
N GLU A 283 -22.71 5.02 -21.74
CA GLU A 283 -22.91 6.33 -21.12
C GLU A 283 -22.53 6.27 -19.64
N LYS A 284 -23.04 5.28 -18.91
CA LYS A 284 -22.71 5.09 -17.49
C LYS A 284 -21.25 4.74 -17.26
N ARG A 285 -20.66 3.86 -18.08
CA ARG A 285 -19.21 3.56 -18.03
C ARG A 285 -18.37 4.83 -18.18
N ASN A 286 -18.69 5.67 -19.16
CA ASN A 286 -17.96 6.92 -19.41
C ASN A 286 -18.11 7.92 -18.25
N GLU A 287 -19.32 8.06 -17.69
CA GLU A 287 -19.57 8.90 -16.52
C GLU A 287 -18.70 8.47 -15.33
N ILE A 288 -18.72 7.17 -14.99
CA ILE A 288 -17.97 6.64 -13.84
C ILE A 288 -16.46 6.79 -14.05
N ARG A 289 -15.96 6.51 -15.27
CA ARG A 289 -14.54 6.67 -15.59
C ARG A 289 -14.09 8.12 -15.45
N SER A 290 -14.89 9.09 -15.87
CA SER A 290 -14.58 10.52 -15.72
C SER A 290 -14.55 10.92 -14.24
N ARG A 291 -15.48 10.42 -13.42
CA ARG A 291 -15.48 10.66 -11.96
C ARG A 291 -14.26 10.05 -11.24
N MET A 292 -13.61 9.06 -11.85
CA MET A 292 -12.39 8.42 -11.36
C MET A 292 -11.10 9.05 -11.92
N GLU A 293 -11.16 10.15 -12.68
CA GLU A 293 -9.95 10.82 -13.18
C GLU A 293 -9.14 11.50 -12.08
N ASP A 294 -9.80 12.10 -11.09
CA ASP A 294 -9.18 12.71 -9.93
C ASP A 294 -9.59 11.97 -8.66
N TYR A 295 -8.72 11.09 -8.19
CA TYR A 295 -8.96 10.29 -7.00
C TYR A 295 -9.14 11.15 -5.73
N LEU A 296 -8.59 12.36 -5.68
CA LEU A 296 -8.72 13.24 -4.52
C LEU A 296 -10.15 13.75 -4.37
N GLN A 297 -10.94 13.82 -5.45
CA GLN A 297 -12.36 14.20 -5.35
C GLN A 297 -13.26 13.06 -4.86
N VAL A 298 -12.76 11.83 -4.85
CA VAL A 298 -13.54 10.67 -4.39
C VAL A 298 -13.52 10.56 -2.88
N TYR A 299 -12.38 10.90 -2.26
CA TYR A 299 -12.17 10.81 -0.82
C TYR A 299 -12.52 12.12 -0.12
N ASP A 300 -13.35 12.01 0.92
CA ASP A 300 -13.70 13.09 1.85
C ASP A 300 -12.67 13.26 2.98
N GLY A 301 -11.75 12.30 3.11
CA GLY A 301 -10.55 12.38 3.94
C GLY A 301 -9.42 11.57 3.31
N PHE A 302 -8.20 12.08 3.35
CA PHE A 302 -7.04 11.44 2.74
C PHE A 302 -5.87 11.60 3.69
N VAL A 303 -5.63 10.55 4.49
CA VAL A 303 -4.68 10.57 5.59
C VAL A 303 -3.60 9.53 5.37
N ASN A 304 -2.36 9.95 5.47
CA ASN A 304 -1.18 9.10 5.31
C ASN A 304 -0.20 9.32 6.49
N ALA A 305 0.90 8.57 6.53
CA ALA A 305 1.86 8.64 7.63
C ALA A 305 2.50 10.03 7.81
N THR A 306 2.56 10.84 6.74
CA THR A 306 3.09 12.22 6.78
C THR A 306 2.23 13.14 7.62
N ASP A 307 0.95 12.80 7.80
CA ASP A 307 0.00 13.57 8.63
C ASP A 307 0.15 13.28 10.13
N SER A 308 1.03 12.33 10.50
CA SER A 308 1.26 11.91 11.89
C SER A 308 2.76 11.77 12.20
N SER A 309 3.05 11.26 13.39
CA SER A 309 4.40 10.83 13.81
C SER A 309 4.57 9.34 13.54
N GLU A 310 5.74 8.93 13.04
CA GLU A 310 6.09 7.51 12.80
C GLU A 310 5.88 6.63 14.05
N ALA A 311 6.18 7.16 15.24
CA ALA A 311 5.98 6.48 16.52
C ALA A 311 4.49 6.32 16.90
N ARG A 312 3.58 6.95 16.17
CA ARG A 312 2.13 6.98 16.41
C ARG A 312 1.32 6.52 15.20
N LEU A 313 1.92 5.70 14.33
CA LEU A 313 1.23 4.94 13.29
C LEU A 313 0.50 3.74 13.91
N LYS A 314 0.09 2.74 13.11
CA LYS A 314 -0.56 1.53 13.62
C LYS A 314 0.30 0.85 14.70
N PRO A 315 -0.27 0.43 15.85
CA PRO A 315 -1.70 0.28 16.17
C PRO A 315 -2.36 1.52 16.83
N HIS A 316 -1.73 2.70 16.77
CA HIS A 316 -2.29 3.92 17.37
C HIS A 316 -3.41 4.53 16.52
N ARG A 317 -4.32 5.25 17.19
CA ARG A 317 -5.58 5.75 16.61
C ARG A 317 -5.45 6.97 15.70
N ASP A 318 -4.28 7.59 15.63
CA ASP A 318 -4.16 8.99 15.23
C ASP A 318 -4.59 9.25 13.79
N LEU A 319 -4.14 8.41 12.86
CA LEU A 319 -4.52 8.55 11.45
C LEU A 319 -6.04 8.46 11.25
N TYR A 320 -6.70 7.54 11.95
CA TYR A 320 -8.15 7.41 11.93
C TYR A 320 -8.87 8.60 12.56
N ALA A 321 -8.35 9.14 13.66
CA ALA A 321 -8.90 10.34 14.29
C ALA A 321 -8.79 11.56 13.36
N ILE A 322 -7.65 11.71 12.66
CA ILE A 322 -7.46 12.76 11.64
C ILE A 322 -8.45 12.57 10.50
N ALA A 323 -8.67 11.34 10.03
CA ALA A 323 -9.58 11.05 8.93
C ALA A 323 -11.04 11.41 9.27
N LEU A 324 -11.49 11.04 10.47
CA LEU A 324 -12.83 11.41 10.96
C LEU A 324 -12.99 12.94 11.08
N TYR A 325 -11.92 13.63 11.48
CA TYR A 325 -11.89 15.10 11.52
C TYR A 325 -11.95 15.72 10.12
N GLN A 326 -11.13 15.26 9.16
CA GLN A 326 -11.12 15.75 7.77
C GLN A 326 -12.50 15.56 7.11
N MET A 327 -13.13 14.41 7.32
CA MET A 327 -14.49 14.14 6.84
C MET A 327 -15.57 14.97 7.56
N SER A 328 -15.21 15.74 8.59
CA SER A 328 -16.14 16.51 9.44
C SER A 328 -17.23 15.63 10.05
N ILE A 329 -16.86 14.44 10.54
CA ILE A 329 -17.78 13.56 11.27
C ILE A 329 -17.82 14.01 12.74
N PRO A 330 -19.00 14.30 13.31
CA PRO A 330 -19.11 14.61 14.72
C PRO A 330 -18.73 13.41 15.59
N LYS A 331 -18.09 13.65 16.73
CA LYS A 331 -17.61 12.57 17.62
C LYS A 331 -18.71 11.63 18.10
N GLN A 332 -19.93 12.15 18.34
CA GLN A 332 -21.08 11.34 18.72
C GLN A 332 -21.55 10.38 17.62
N GLU A 333 -21.09 10.56 16.39
CA GLU A 333 -21.44 9.74 15.23
C GLU A 333 -20.36 8.71 14.88
N TYR A 334 -19.21 8.68 15.58
CA TYR A 334 -18.14 7.72 15.30
C TYR A 334 -18.61 6.27 15.42
N SER A 335 -19.57 6.01 16.32
CA SER A 335 -20.17 4.68 16.46
C SER A 335 -20.96 4.23 15.24
N MET A 336 -21.40 5.16 14.39
CA MET A 336 -22.12 4.90 13.14
C MET A 336 -21.19 4.77 11.93
N CYS A 337 -19.88 4.98 12.11
CA CYS A 337 -18.91 4.79 11.04
C CYS A 337 -18.58 3.31 10.86
N ILE A 338 -18.48 2.89 9.60
CA ILE A 338 -17.83 1.63 9.22
C ILE A 338 -16.36 1.92 8.96
N GLY A 339 -15.48 1.25 9.68
CA GLY A 339 -14.08 1.15 9.33
C GLY A 339 -13.80 -0.22 8.71
N ILE A 340 -12.99 -0.23 7.66
CA ILE A 340 -12.61 -1.43 6.90
C ILE A 340 -11.09 -1.52 6.88
N GLU A 341 -10.55 -2.67 7.27
CA GLU A 341 -9.13 -2.97 7.43
C GLU A 341 -8.84 -4.44 7.11
N ASP A 342 -7.65 -4.74 6.59
CA ASP A 342 -7.18 -6.08 6.25
C ASP A 342 -6.06 -6.54 7.17
N THR A 343 -5.74 -5.76 8.20
CA THR A 343 -4.65 -6.03 9.15
C THR A 343 -5.12 -5.93 10.59
N GLU A 344 -4.60 -6.77 11.47
CA GLU A 344 -4.89 -6.73 12.92
C GLU A 344 -4.52 -5.38 13.56
N PRO A 345 -3.29 -4.83 13.37
CA PRO A 345 -2.94 -3.52 13.91
C PRO A 345 -3.87 -2.41 13.41
N GLY A 346 -4.36 -2.52 12.18
CA GLY A 346 -5.33 -1.62 11.58
C GLY A 346 -6.68 -1.65 12.28
N ILE A 347 -7.24 -2.86 12.48
CA ILE A 347 -8.48 -3.06 13.24
C ILE A 347 -8.37 -2.49 14.65
N ILE A 348 -7.24 -2.70 15.33
CA ILE A 348 -7.00 -2.14 16.68
C ILE A 348 -6.99 -0.60 16.62
N SER A 349 -6.27 -0.01 15.66
CA SER A 349 -6.17 1.45 15.49
C SER A 349 -7.53 2.11 15.27
N LEU A 350 -8.33 1.50 14.39
CA LEU A 350 -9.68 1.92 14.02
C LEU A 350 -10.61 1.89 15.24
N ARG A 351 -10.59 0.79 16.01
CA ARG A 351 -11.37 0.66 17.25
C ARG A 351 -10.93 1.69 18.30
N ALA A 352 -9.62 1.91 18.44
CA ALA A 352 -9.06 2.89 19.36
C ALA A 352 -9.42 4.35 19.00
N ALA A 353 -9.75 4.63 17.73
CA ALA A 353 -10.28 5.92 17.28
C ALA A 353 -11.76 6.13 17.66
N GLY A 354 -12.45 5.09 18.13
CA GLY A 354 -13.86 5.14 18.52
C GLY A 354 -14.83 4.74 17.41
N ILE A 355 -14.33 4.19 16.29
CA ILE A 355 -15.17 3.69 15.21
C ILE A 355 -15.94 2.45 15.70
N GLY A 356 -17.27 2.54 15.67
CA GLY A 356 -18.16 1.55 16.29
C GLY A 356 -18.20 0.23 15.54
N PHE A 357 -18.13 0.26 14.21
CA PHE A 357 -18.31 -0.90 13.35
C PHE A 357 -17.02 -1.21 12.59
N ALA A 358 -16.24 -2.18 13.09
CA ALA A 358 -14.95 -2.57 12.52
C ALA A 358 -15.10 -3.84 11.68
N VAL A 359 -14.80 -3.74 10.39
CA VAL A 359 -14.89 -4.87 9.45
C VAL A 359 -13.48 -5.26 9.04
N ALA A 360 -13.08 -6.48 9.40
CA ALA A 360 -11.85 -7.09 8.91
C ALA A 360 -12.11 -7.75 7.55
N LEU A 361 -11.27 -7.45 6.55
CA LEU A 361 -11.22 -8.09 5.24
C LEU A 361 -9.87 -8.80 5.04
N PRO A 362 -9.60 -9.94 5.71
CA PRO A 362 -8.30 -10.57 5.61
C PRO A 362 -8.01 -11.03 4.18
N ASN A 363 -6.80 -10.75 3.69
CA ASN A 363 -6.33 -11.20 2.38
C ASN A 363 -5.50 -12.49 2.52
N HIS A 364 -4.93 -12.99 1.41
CA HIS A 364 -4.09 -14.21 1.42
C HIS A 364 -2.97 -14.15 2.47
N ASP A 365 -2.40 -12.96 2.63
CA ASP A 365 -1.20 -12.69 3.41
C ASP A 365 -1.52 -12.36 4.88
N THR A 366 -2.72 -11.83 5.14
CA THR A 366 -3.15 -11.42 6.48
C THR A 366 -4.17 -12.35 7.14
N ARG A 367 -4.63 -13.41 6.46
CA ARG A 367 -5.64 -14.38 6.96
C ARG A 367 -5.30 -15.08 8.28
N ARG A 368 -4.02 -15.11 8.67
CA ARG A 368 -3.52 -15.76 9.90
C ARG A 368 -3.45 -14.81 11.10
N GLN A 369 -3.68 -13.51 10.91
CA GLN A 369 -3.65 -12.53 11.99
C GLN A 369 -4.88 -12.63 12.90
N ASN A 370 -4.82 -12.02 14.09
CA ASN A 370 -5.89 -12.11 15.08
C ASN A 370 -6.87 -10.94 14.96
N TYR A 371 -8.03 -11.22 14.35
CA TYR A 371 -9.10 -10.23 14.16
C TYR A 371 -10.15 -10.21 15.27
N CYS A 372 -9.84 -10.70 16.48
CA CYS A 372 -10.82 -10.72 17.59
C CYS A 372 -11.38 -9.35 17.99
N ALA A 373 -10.69 -8.26 17.64
CA ALA A 373 -11.15 -6.89 17.87
C ALA A 373 -12.14 -6.37 16.81
N ALA A 374 -12.35 -7.10 15.70
CA ALA A 374 -13.28 -6.73 14.65
C ALA A 374 -14.73 -7.07 15.04
N SER A 375 -15.68 -6.25 14.59
CA SER A 375 -17.12 -6.54 14.68
C SER A 375 -17.51 -7.68 13.74
N HIS A 376 -16.93 -7.69 12.54
CA HIS A 376 -17.11 -8.74 11.54
C HIS A 376 -15.79 -9.09 10.86
N ILE A 377 -15.63 -10.37 10.51
CA ILE A 377 -14.52 -10.87 9.70
C ILE A 377 -15.10 -11.42 8.41
N ILE A 378 -14.84 -10.74 7.29
CA ILE A 378 -15.40 -11.06 5.97
C ILE A 378 -14.28 -11.59 5.09
N LYS A 379 -14.20 -12.92 4.99
CA LYS A 379 -13.13 -13.61 4.26
C LYS A 379 -13.27 -13.47 2.75
N GLY A 380 -14.49 -13.24 2.27
CA GLY A 380 -14.80 -13.02 0.86
C GLY A 380 -14.57 -11.59 0.37
N GLY A 381 -13.93 -10.73 1.17
CA GLY A 381 -13.62 -9.35 0.83
C GLY A 381 -14.86 -8.48 0.59
N LEU A 382 -14.66 -7.42 -0.20
CA LEU A 382 -15.74 -6.50 -0.57
C LEU A 382 -16.90 -7.17 -1.32
N PRO A 383 -16.68 -8.15 -2.22
CA PRO A 383 -17.80 -8.81 -2.89
C PRO A 383 -18.76 -9.51 -1.92
N GLU A 384 -18.24 -10.21 -0.91
CA GLU A 384 -19.08 -10.77 0.16
C GLU A 384 -19.77 -9.67 0.96
N MET A 385 -19.06 -8.62 1.35
CA MET A 385 -19.63 -7.49 2.09
C MET A 385 -20.78 -6.80 1.33
N ILE A 386 -20.66 -6.65 0.01
CA ILE A 386 -21.68 -6.07 -0.86
C ILE A 386 -22.87 -7.03 -0.99
N LEU A 387 -22.63 -8.26 -1.46
CA LEU A 387 -23.70 -9.18 -1.87
C LEU A 387 -24.45 -9.79 -0.67
N LYS A 388 -23.70 -10.23 0.33
CA LYS A 388 -24.25 -10.97 1.48
C LYS A 388 -24.66 -10.03 2.61
N HIS A 389 -23.80 -9.07 2.93
CA HIS A 389 -24.01 -8.18 4.09
C HIS A 389 -24.70 -6.86 3.73
N ASN A 390 -24.98 -6.59 2.45
CA ASN A 390 -25.64 -5.36 2.02
C ASN A 390 -24.94 -4.11 2.58
N LEU A 391 -23.61 -4.14 2.63
CA LEU A 391 -22.74 -3.13 3.23
C LEU A 391 -23.08 -2.78 4.70
N PHE A 392 -23.69 -3.72 5.44
CA PHE A 392 -24.12 -3.56 6.83
C PHE A 392 -25.11 -2.41 7.07
N LEU A 393 -25.84 -1.98 6.04
CA LEU A 393 -26.81 -0.89 6.11
C LEU A 393 -28.02 -1.15 7.03
N ALA A 394 -28.19 -2.39 7.49
CA ALA A 394 -29.23 -2.78 8.44
C ALA A 394 -28.73 -2.86 9.89
N ASP A 395 -27.40 -2.85 10.10
CA ASP A 395 -26.75 -3.06 11.39
C ASP A 395 -26.26 -1.74 12.03
N ILE A 396 -26.48 -0.61 11.33
CA ILE A 396 -26.14 0.77 11.70
C ILE A 396 -27.42 1.59 11.64
#